data_AF-A0A2W2F5L6-F1
#
_entry.id   AF-A0A2W2F5L6-F1
#
_cell.length_a   1.000
_cell.length_b   1.000
_cell.length_c   1.000
_cell.angle_alpha   90.00
_cell.angle_beta   90.00
_cell.angle_gamma   90.00
#
_symmetry.space_group_name_H-M   'P 1'
#
loop_
_entity.id
_entity.type
_entity.pdbx_description
1 polymer ?
#
loop_
_entity_poly.entity_id
_entity_poly.type
_entity_poly.pdbx_seq_one_letter_code
_entity_poly.pdbx_strand_id
1 'polypeptide(L)'
;MGNFGLVVIDDFHVLQDRVRAEIADLLKILADTEDLSSKLVVIGINRAGERLVEHAPDVVNRLDVMKFDAEPSSKIAEMISLGERHLNISIKARENIIEAVHGSFYLAQLLCHEICSDANIFAAQRKHVELTAPYARVKRLVLERHQTRFERVLTRFARGNKFRPSGRAPYMYILRWFQQQATWAISLPEAMTLDPVARASVSVVLKNGYLAKLVSDEEIADIFHLDPVTNVLSIEDPQLAFYLRNLDLPAWGRKIGFRKINFTTTYDVALSFAGEDRRFAEALKEQLEELGVVVFYDLNEQARILGEDLEKFFGPIYEAEADYVVVILGPTYGQKRWTRFESDIFEKRFDMGHVIPVWSKAVPETVWDKSRTRGGCVFDPAQDIEKQAISIAEEISRKVSGDGWSS
;
A
#
# COMPACT_ATOMS: atom_id res chain seq x y z
N MET A 1 -47.33 1.89 0.13
CA MET A 1 -47.18 3.36 0.31
C MET A 1 -48.11 4.03 -0.68
N GLY A 2 -48.61 5.24 -0.38
CA GLY A 2 -49.27 6.07 -1.40
C GLY A 2 -48.26 6.55 -2.45
N ASN A 3 -48.76 7.06 -3.57
CA ASN A 3 -47.96 7.73 -4.60
C ASN A 3 -47.11 8.86 -3.97
N PHE A 4 -45.79 8.86 -4.24
CA PHE A 4 -44.87 9.87 -3.70
C PHE A 4 -44.14 10.70 -4.77
N GLY A 5 -44.40 10.52 -6.06
CA GLY A 5 -43.72 11.29 -7.11
C GLY A 5 -42.22 10.97 -7.20
N LEU A 6 -41.38 12.01 -7.33
CA LEU A 6 -39.92 11.86 -7.41
C LEU A 6 -39.25 12.10 -6.05
N VAL A 7 -38.49 11.13 -5.58
CA VAL A 7 -37.61 11.26 -4.42
C VAL A 7 -36.16 11.06 -4.85
N VAL A 8 -35.27 11.95 -4.43
CA VAL A 8 -33.83 11.85 -4.64
C VAL A 8 -33.16 11.70 -3.27
N ILE A 9 -32.39 10.63 -3.09
CA ILE A 9 -31.60 10.36 -1.90
C ILE A 9 -30.15 10.58 -2.27
N ASP A 10 -29.56 11.65 -1.75
CA ASP A 10 -28.13 11.94 -1.89
C ASP A 10 -27.33 11.31 -0.74
N ASP A 11 -26.02 11.16 -0.93
CA ASP A 11 -25.08 10.60 0.05
C ASP A 11 -25.52 9.24 0.66
N PHE A 12 -26.07 8.35 -0.17
CA PHE A 12 -26.63 7.06 0.25
C PHE A 12 -25.67 6.19 1.09
N HIS A 13 -24.36 6.34 0.88
CA HIS A 13 -23.30 5.63 1.60
C HIS A 13 -23.22 5.97 3.09
N VAL A 14 -23.74 7.11 3.52
CA VAL A 14 -23.77 7.55 4.93
C VAL A 14 -24.87 6.83 5.73
N LEU A 15 -25.86 6.26 5.07
CA LEU A 15 -27.00 5.62 5.72
C LEU A 15 -26.59 4.33 6.44
N GLN A 16 -27.28 4.02 7.54
CA GLN A 16 -27.11 2.74 8.24
C GLN A 16 -27.55 1.58 7.34
N ASP A 17 -26.92 0.41 7.48
CA ASP A 17 -27.20 -0.78 6.65
C ASP A 17 -28.68 -1.15 6.65
N ARG A 18 -29.35 -1.04 7.80
CA ARG A 18 -30.80 -1.27 7.91
C ARG A 18 -31.61 -0.36 6.99
N VAL A 19 -31.31 0.94 6.98
CA VAL A 19 -32.02 1.92 6.16
C VAL A 19 -31.72 1.69 4.68
N ARG A 20 -30.47 1.34 4.35
CA ARG A 20 -30.08 0.97 2.98
C ARG A 20 -30.85 -0.26 2.49
N ALA A 21 -31.05 -1.27 3.33
CA ALA A 21 -31.85 -2.45 3.01
C ALA A 21 -33.33 -2.09 2.77
N GLU A 22 -33.93 -1.27 3.63
CA GLU A 22 -35.33 -0.81 3.46
C GLU A 22 -35.52 -0.02 2.14
N ILE A 23 -34.52 0.79 1.74
CA ILE A 23 -34.52 1.51 0.46
C ILE A 23 -34.37 0.54 -0.73
N ALA A 24 -33.51 -0.47 -0.61
CA ALA A 24 -33.34 -1.50 -1.64
C ALA A 24 -34.63 -2.31 -1.86
N ASP A 25 -35.33 -2.67 -0.78
CA ASP A 25 -36.63 -3.35 -0.83
C ASP A 25 -37.69 -2.48 -1.51
N LEU A 26 -37.71 -1.16 -1.23
CA LEU A 26 -38.62 -0.23 -1.89
C LEU A 26 -38.34 -0.15 -3.40
N LEU A 27 -37.06 -0.05 -3.80
CA LEU A 27 -36.67 -0.07 -5.23
C LEU A 27 -37.15 -1.35 -5.92
N LYS A 28 -37.06 -2.50 -5.24
CA LYS A 28 -37.57 -3.78 -5.75
C LYS A 28 -39.08 -3.73 -5.98
N ILE A 29 -39.84 -3.26 -5.00
CA ILE A 29 -41.31 -3.15 -5.12
C ILE A 29 -41.68 -2.23 -6.29
N LEU A 30 -41.02 -1.08 -6.43
CA LEU A 30 -41.27 -0.15 -7.52
C LEU A 30 -40.93 -0.76 -8.89
N ALA A 31 -39.82 -1.48 -8.99
CA ALA A 31 -39.43 -2.18 -10.20
C ALA A 31 -40.35 -3.36 -10.56
N ASP A 32 -40.93 -4.06 -9.57
CA ASP A 32 -41.89 -5.15 -9.79
C ASP A 32 -43.29 -4.66 -10.17
N THR A 33 -43.69 -3.50 -9.63
CA THR A 33 -45.03 -2.93 -9.86
C THR A 33 -45.13 -2.10 -11.14
N GLU A 34 -44.00 -1.73 -11.75
CA GLU A 34 -43.91 -0.80 -12.89
C GLU A 34 -44.67 0.52 -12.63
N ASP A 35 -44.70 0.97 -11.36
CA ASP A 35 -45.42 2.18 -10.95
C ASP A 35 -44.76 3.44 -11.52
N LEU A 36 -45.38 4.02 -12.55
CA LEU A 36 -44.91 5.27 -13.17
C LEU A 36 -45.16 6.52 -12.32
N SER A 37 -45.95 6.40 -11.25
CA SER A 37 -46.28 7.54 -10.38
C SER A 37 -45.22 7.80 -9.32
N SER A 38 -44.33 6.83 -9.07
CA SER A 38 -43.33 6.88 -8.01
C SER A 38 -41.94 6.57 -8.57
N LYS A 39 -41.02 7.54 -8.50
CA LYS A 39 -39.62 7.39 -8.94
C LYS A 39 -38.67 7.66 -7.80
N LEU A 40 -37.76 6.73 -7.54
CA LEU A 40 -36.69 6.88 -6.57
C LEU A 40 -35.35 6.96 -7.28
N VAL A 41 -34.56 7.98 -6.97
CA VAL A 41 -33.18 8.16 -7.46
C VAL A 41 -32.25 8.13 -6.26
N VAL A 42 -31.23 7.27 -6.32
CA VAL A 42 -30.23 7.12 -5.26
C VAL A 42 -28.87 7.55 -5.79
N ILE A 43 -28.23 8.46 -5.08
CA ILE A 43 -26.91 9.01 -5.40
C ILE A 43 -25.97 8.65 -4.24
N GLY A 44 -24.77 8.19 -4.59
CA GLY A 44 -23.74 7.87 -3.60
C GLY A 44 -22.40 7.65 -4.26
N ILE A 45 -21.33 7.78 -3.47
CA ILE A 45 -19.98 7.47 -3.90
C ILE A 45 -19.75 5.94 -3.99
N ASN A 46 -18.69 5.56 -4.71
CA ASN A 46 -18.21 4.20 -4.99
C ASN A 46 -18.96 3.04 -4.33
N ARG A 47 -19.40 2.07 -5.15
CA ARG A 47 -20.03 0.80 -4.74
C ARG A 47 -21.39 0.93 -4.05
N ALA A 48 -21.98 2.10 -3.92
CA ALA A 48 -23.38 2.26 -3.49
C ALA A 48 -24.33 1.39 -4.33
N GLY A 49 -24.16 1.38 -5.66
CA GLY A 49 -24.93 0.51 -6.57
C GLY A 49 -24.61 -0.98 -6.41
N GLU A 50 -23.36 -1.35 -6.12
CA GLU A 50 -22.97 -2.75 -5.91
C GLU A 50 -23.54 -3.31 -4.60
N ARG A 51 -23.52 -2.53 -3.52
CA ARG A 51 -24.15 -2.89 -2.24
C ARG A 51 -25.67 -3.01 -2.35
N LEU A 52 -26.32 -2.17 -3.17
CA LEU A 52 -27.74 -2.31 -3.53
C LEU A 52 -28.01 -3.64 -4.24
N VAL A 53 -27.12 -4.05 -5.15
CA VAL A 53 -27.19 -5.33 -5.87
C VAL A 53 -26.94 -6.54 -4.97
N GLU A 54 -25.99 -6.45 -4.03
CA GLU A 54 -25.67 -7.54 -3.08
C GLU A 54 -26.87 -7.92 -2.20
N HIS A 55 -27.68 -6.95 -1.80
CA HIS A 55 -28.88 -7.19 -0.98
C HIS A 55 -30.08 -7.67 -1.79
N ALA A 56 -30.07 -7.50 -3.12
CA ALA A 56 -31.20 -7.83 -3.97
C ALA A 56 -30.73 -8.22 -5.40
N PRO A 57 -30.16 -9.42 -5.59
CA PRO A 57 -29.61 -9.85 -6.87
C PRO A 57 -30.67 -9.95 -7.99
N ASP A 58 -31.95 -10.13 -7.64
CA ASP A 58 -33.07 -10.17 -8.58
C ASP A 58 -33.38 -8.81 -9.24
N VAL A 59 -32.86 -7.71 -8.67
CA VAL A 59 -33.15 -6.33 -9.10
C VAL A 59 -32.09 -5.79 -10.07
N VAL A 60 -30.98 -6.51 -10.26
CA VAL A 60 -29.86 -6.15 -11.14
C VAL A 60 -30.31 -5.81 -12.56
N ASN A 61 -31.24 -6.61 -13.11
CA ASN A 61 -31.72 -6.44 -14.48
C ASN A 61 -32.87 -5.40 -14.59
N ARG A 62 -33.26 -4.75 -13.49
CA ARG A 62 -34.39 -3.81 -13.43
C ARG A 62 -34.02 -2.44 -12.88
N LEU A 63 -32.74 -2.24 -12.55
CA LEU A 63 -32.19 -0.96 -12.12
C LEU A 63 -31.25 -0.43 -13.18
N ASP A 64 -31.44 0.83 -13.57
CA ASP A 64 -30.46 1.55 -14.36
C ASP A 64 -29.42 2.17 -13.43
N VAL A 65 -28.19 1.65 -13.48
CA VAL A 65 -27.05 2.20 -12.73
C VAL A 65 -26.22 3.08 -13.65
N MET A 66 -26.29 4.39 -13.43
CA MET A 66 -25.44 5.37 -14.12
C MET A 66 -24.16 5.60 -13.31
N LYS A 67 -23.01 5.22 -13.87
CA LYS A 67 -21.70 5.49 -13.28
C LYS A 67 -21.15 6.80 -13.86
N PHE A 68 -20.71 7.69 -12.98
CA PHE A 68 -19.97 8.89 -13.34
C PHE A 68 -18.48 8.61 -13.17
N ASP A 69 -17.75 8.59 -14.28
CA ASP A 69 -16.30 8.42 -14.32
C ASP A 69 -15.59 9.77 -14.45
N ALA A 70 -14.28 9.76 -14.73
CA ALA A 70 -13.52 10.97 -15.02
C ALA A 70 -14.15 11.78 -16.16
N GLU A 71 -14.40 13.06 -15.90
CA GLU A 71 -15.01 13.94 -16.88
C GLU A 71 -14.06 14.23 -18.06
N PRO A 72 -14.60 14.38 -19.27
CA PRO A 72 -13.78 14.70 -20.42
C PRO A 72 -13.15 16.09 -20.25
N SER A 73 -11.94 16.26 -20.78
CA SER A 73 -11.20 17.53 -20.74
C SER A 73 -12.00 18.71 -21.29
N SER A 74 -12.91 18.48 -22.25
CA SER A 74 -13.82 19.50 -22.79
C SER A 74 -14.79 20.07 -21.76
N LYS A 75 -15.28 19.24 -20.82
CA LYS A 75 -16.19 19.67 -19.75
C LYS A 75 -15.45 20.46 -18.68
N ILE A 76 -14.23 20.05 -18.33
CA ILE A 76 -13.36 20.83 -17.44
C ILE A 76 -13.02 22.19 -18.07
N ALA A 77 -12.69 22.20 -19.36
CA ALA A 77 -12.44 23.42 -20.12
C ALA A 77 -13.67 24.34 -20.16
N GLU A 78 -14.87 23.79 -20.33
CA GLU A 78 -16.14 24.54 -20.29
C GLU A 78 -16.36 25.20 -18.92
N MET A 79 -16.13 24.45 -17.83
CA MET A 79 -16.23 24.97 -16.46
C MET A 79 -15.26 26.14 -16.22
N ILE A 80 -14.00 26.00 -16.65
CA ILE A 80 -13.00 27.09 -16.55
C ILE A 80 -13.44 28.30 -17.38
N SER A 81 -13.90 28.11 -18.63
CA SER A 81 -14.42 29.19 -19.48
C SER A 81 -15.61 29.92 -18.87
N LEU A 82 -16.48 29.22 -18.15
CA LEU A 82 -17.59 29.84 -17.44
C LEU A 82 -17.07 30.74 -16.31
N GLY A 83 -16.11 30.26 -15.51
CA GLY A 83 -15.48 31.04 -14.44
C GLY A 83 -14.75 32.28 -14.97
N GLU A 84 -13.94 32.13 -16.01
CA GLU A 84 -13.21 33.22 -16.68
C GLU A 84 -14.16 34.35 -17.13
N ARG A 85 -15.27 33.99 -17.78
CA ARG A 85 -16.28 34.95 -18.22
C ARG A 85 -16.97 35.66 -17.05
N HIS A 86 -17.37 34.94 -16.02
CA HIS A 86 -18.07 35.53 -14.87
C HIS A 86 -17.17 36.48 -14.07
N LEU A 87 -15.88 36.17 -13.97
CA LEU A 87 -14.91 37.01 -13.25
C LEU A 87 -14.28 38.10 -14.12
N ASN A 88 -14.50 38.08 -15.43
CA ASN A 88 -13.83 38.94 -16.42
C ASN A 88 -12.30 38.81 -16.35
N ILE A 89 -11.83 37.56 -16.37
CA ILE A 89 -10.40 37.21 -16.31
C ILE A 89 -10.05 36.17 -17.38
N SER A 90 -8.75 35.96 -17.62
CA SER A 90 -8.22 34.80 -18.34
C SER A 90 -7.13 34.11 -17.52
N ILE A 91 -7.10 32.78 -17.49
CA ILE A 91 -6.14 31.97 -16.74
C ILE A 91 -5.13 31.38 -17.71
N LYS A 92 -3.89 31.88 -17.68
CA LYS A 92 -2.83 31.42 -18.58
C LYS A 92 -2.47 29.94 -18.38
N ALA A 93 -2.60 29.43 -17.15
CA ALA A 93 -2.31 28.05 -16.79
C ALA A 93 -3.43 27.03 -17.11
N ARG A 94 -4.48 27.45 -17.83
CA ARG A 94 -5.70 26.68 -18.11
C ARG A 94 -5.42 25.25 -18.59
N GLU A 95 -4.61 25.10 -19.64
CA GLU A 95 -4.36 23.77 -20.23
C GLU A 95 -3.62 22.84 -19.26
N ASN A 96 -2.68 23.37 -18.47
CA ASN A 96 -1.98 22.58 -17.45
C ASN A 96 -2.92 22.11 -16.33
N ILE A 97 -3.94 22.91 -15.98
CA ILE A 97 -4.95 22.51 -14.99
C ILE A 97 -5.80 21.37 -15.57
N ILE A 98 -6.30 21.53 -16.79
CA ILE A 98 -7.14 20.51 -17.46
C ILE A 98 -6.41 19.16 -17.53
N GLU A 99 -5.13 19.17 -17.89
CA GLU A 99 -4.31 17.97 -17.96
C GLU A 99 -4.11 17.32 -16.58
N ALA A 100 -3.80 18.12 -15.55
CA ALA A 100 -3.39 17.60 -14.25
C ALA A 100 -4.52 17.07 -13.35
N VAL A 101 -5.77 17.50 -13.58
CA VAL A 101 -6.92 17.14 -12.73
C VAL A 101 -7.59 15.83 -13.12
N HIS A 102 -7.22 15.26 -14.27
CA HIS A 102 -7.74 13.98 -14.78
C HIS A 102 -9.28 13.86 -14.66
N GLY A 103 -10.00 14.90 -15.10
CA GLY A 103 -11.46 14.90 -15.09
C GLY A 103 -12.12 15.24 -13.75
N SER A 104 -11.37 15.64 -12.73
CA SER A 104 -11.97 16.11 -11.47
C SER A 104 -12.38 17.59 -11.55
N PHE A 105 -13.68 17.86 -11.58
CA PHE A 105 -14.21 19.23 -11.47
C PHE A 105 -13.75 19.93 -10.19
N TYR A 106 -13.79 19.21 -9.07
CA TYR A 106 -13.41 19.73 -7.77
C TYR A 106 -11.95 20.21 -7.75
N LEU A 107 -11.02 19.39 -8.23
CA LEU A 107 -9.60 19.77 -8.29
C LEU A 107 -9.35 20.92 -9.25
N ALA A 108 -10.07 20.96 -10.38
CA ALA A 108 -9.99 22.07 -11.32
C ALA A 108 -10.45 23.38 -10.67
N GLN A 109 -11.58 23.37 -9.97
CA GLN A 109 -12.10 24.52 -9.23
C GLN A 109 -11.15 24.95 -8.12
N LEU A 110 -10.57 24.00 -7.37
CA LEU A 110 -9.58 24.28 -6.32
C LEU A 110 -8.35 25.00 -6.88
N LEU A 111 -7.78 24.51 -7.98
CA LEU A 111 -6.62 25.13 -8.63
C LEU A 111 -6.96 26.51 -9.23
N CYS A 112 -8.12 26.66 -9.86
CA CYS A 112 -8.59 27.95 -10.36
C CYS A 112 -8.81 28.95 -9.22
N HIS A 113 -9.39 28.50 -8.11
CA HIS A 113 -9.60 29.32 -6.92
C HIS A 113 -8.27 29.79 -6.32
N GLU A 114 -7.27 28.91 -6.27
CA GLU A 114 -5.94 29.27 -5.77
C GLU A 114 -5.24 30.28 -6.69
N ILE A 115 -5.38 30.15 -8.02
CA ILE A 115 -4.90 31.15 -8.99
C ILE A 115 -5.56 32.51 -8.76
N CYS A 116 -6.88 32.52 -8.59
CA CYS A 116 -7.62 33.76 -8.33
C CYS A 116 -7.17 34.40 -7.02
N SER A 117 -7.05 33.59 -5.95
CA SER A 117 -6.66 34.05 -4.61
C SER A 117 -5.25 34.63 -4.61
N ASP A 118 -4.31 33.97 -5.28
CA ASP A 118 -2.94 34.44 -5.43
C ASP A 118 -2.84 35.80 -6.16
N ALA A 119 -3.74 36.03 -7.11
CA ALA A 119 -3.87 37.29 -7.82
C ALA A 119 -4.78 38.32 -7.10
N ASN A 120 -5.27 38.00 -5.89
CA ASN A 120 -6.24 38.81 -5.13
C ASN A 120 -7.55 39.10 -5.88
N ILE A 121 -8.02 38.15 -6.69
CA ILE A 121 -9.29 38.21 -7.42
C ILE A 121 -10.37 37.46 -6.64
N PHE A 122 -11.27 38.20 -6.00
CA PHE A 122 -12.38 37.64 -5.21
C PHE A 122 -13.77 38.03 -5.73
N ALA A 123 -13.83 38.80 -6.83
CA ALA A 123 -15.06 39.26 -7.45
C ALA A 123 -14.82 39.56 -8.94
N ALA A 124 -15.90 39.81 -9.68
CA ALA A 124 -15.82 40.19 -11.09
C ALA A 124 -15.05 41.51 -11.30
N GLN A 125 -14.19 41.53 -12.31
CA GLN A 125 -13.33 42.67 -12.61
C GLN A 125 -14.00 43.65 -13.58
N ARG A 126 -13.78 44.95 -13.37
CA ARG A 126 -14.29 46.00 -14.29
C ARG A 126 -13.56 46.01 -15.63
N LYS A 127 -12.28 45.67 -15.62
CA LYS A 127 -11.42 45.52 -16.81
C LYS A 127 -10.94 44.08 -16.86
N HIS A 128 -10.77 43.55 -18.08
CA HIS A 128 -10.24 42.20 -18.26
C HIS A 128 -8.86 42.08 -17.63
N VAL A 129 -8.63 41.02 -16.85
CA VAL A 129 -7.33 40.74 -16.19
C VAL A 129 -6.83 39.37 -16.62
N GLU A 130 -5.59 39.31 -17.13
CA GLU A 130 -4.93 38.03 -17.39
C GLU A 130 -4.14 37.56 -16.16
N LEU A 131 -4.44 36.37 -15.67
CA LEU A 131 -3.77 35.71 -14.55
C LEU A 131 -2.63 34.87 -15.09
N THR A 132 -1.40 35.30 -14.79
CA THR A 132 -0.16 34.75 -15.37
C THR A 132 0.59 33.79 -14.44
N ALA A 133 0.04 33.49 -13.26
CA ALA A 133 0.64 32.58 -12.30
C ALA A 133 0.93 31.20 -12.93
N PRO A 134 2.19 30.71 -12.91
CA PRO A 134 2.52 29.41 -13.46
C PRO A 134 1.85 28.28 -12.68
N TYR A 135 1.37 27.25 -13.39
CA TYR A 135 0.75 26.07 -12.78
C TYR A 135 1.62 25.45 -11.66
N ALA A 136 2.93 25.34 -11.87
CA ALA A 136 3.85 24.77 -10.88
C ALA A 136 3.83 25.51 -9.53
N ARG A 137 3.67 26.84 -9.55
CA ARG A 137 3.59 27.66 -8.33
C ARG A 137 2.27 27.42 -7.59
N VAL A 138 1.16 27.41 -8.32
CA VAL A 138 -0.19 27.15 -7.78
C VAL A 138 -0.28 25.74 -7.20
N LYS A 139 0.20 24.75 -7.95
CA LYS A 139 0.32 23.36 -7.50
C LYS A 139 1.07 23.29 -6.18
N ARG A 140 2.22 23.95 -6.07
CA ARG A 140 3.01 23.98 -4.83
C ARG A 140 2.21 24.56 -3.66
N LEU A 141 1.51 25.68 -3.85
CA LEU A 141 0.67 26.29 -2.79
C LEU A 141 -0.44 25.34 -2.32
N VAL A 142 -1.12 24.67 -3.25
CA VAL A 142 -2.14 23.66 -2.91
C VAL A 142 -1.52 22.50 -2.12
N LEU A 143 -0.35 22.00 -2.56
CA LEU A 143 0.34 20.91 -1.87
C LEU A 143 0.82 21.31 -0.47
N GLU A 144 1.36 22.51 -0.29
CA GLU A 144 1.79 23.03 1.02
C GLU A 144 0.61 23.15 1.99
N ARG A 145 -0.54 23.64 1.52
CA ARG A 145 -1.78 23.71 2.31
C ARG A 145 -2.31 22.32 2.68
N HIS A 146 -2.25 21.37 1.75
CA HIS A 146 -2.74 20.01 1.99
C HIS A 146 -1.78 19.20 2.88
N GLN A 147 -0.48 19.51 2.84
CA GLN A 147 0.51 18.90 3.72
C GLN A 147 0.14 19.10 5.19
N THR A 148 -0.28 20.30 5.61
CA THR A 148 -0.67 20.54 7.01
C THR A 148 -1.86 19.70 7.47
N ARG A 149 -2.73 19.29 6.53
CA ARG A 149 -3.91 18.46 6.79
C ARG A 149 -3.57 16.97 6.80
N PHE A 150 -2.84 16.50 5.80
CA PHE A 150 -2.67 15.06 5.55
C PHE A 150 -1.37 14.47 6.08
N GLU A 151 -0.32 15.27 6.32
CA GLU A 151 1.00 14.75 6.66
C GLU A 151 0.98 13.86 7.91
N ARG A 152 0.25 14.27 8.95
CA ARG A 152 0.16 13.49 10.20
C ARG A 152 -0.44 12.11 9.96
N VAL A 153 -1.61 12.07 9.31
CA VAL A 153 -2.36 10.82 9.10
C VAL A 153 -1.64 9.91 8.10
N LEU A 154 -1.12 10.47 6.99
CA LEU A 154 -0.31 9.71 6.05
C LEU A 154 0.96 9.15 6.68
N THR A 155 1.61 9.91 7.57
CA THR A 155 2.79 9.42 8.31
C THR A 155 2.41 8.23 9.19
N ARG A 156 1.29 8.30 9.91
CA ARG A 156 0.79 7.17 10.70
C ARG A 156 0.52 5.95 9.83
N PHE A 157 -0.17 6.14 8.70
CA PHE A 157 -0.45 5.06 7.75
C PHE A 157 0.85 4.44 7.21
N ALA A 158 1.78 5.26 6.71
CA ALA A 158 3.03 4.81 6.13
C ALA A 158 3.92 4.04 7.13
N ARG A 159 3.93 4.47 8.39
CA ARG A 159 4.68 3.81 9.46
C ARG A 159 4.01 2.53 9.97
N GLY A 160 2.70 2.41 9.78
CA GLY A 160 1.91 1.26 10.16
C GLY A 160 1.81 1.01 11.66
N ASN A 161 1.36 -0.18 12.03
CA ASN A 161 1.18 -0.58 13.43
C ASN A 161 2.50 -0.62 14.24
N LYS A 162 3.62 -0.92 13.58
CA LYS A 162 4.95 -1.00 14.19
C LYS A 162 5.99 -0.45 13.22
N PHE A 163 6.51 0.72 13.53
CA PHE A 163 7.47 1.40 12.65
C PHE A 163 8.85 0.74 12.70
N ARG A 164 9.42 0.45 11.53
CA ARG A 164 10.79 -0.05 11.36
C ARG A 164 11.53 0.80 10.34
N PRO A 165 12.52 1.63 10.76
CA PRO A 165 13.25 2.53 9.86
C PRO A 165 13.90 1.84 8.66
N SER A 166 14.37 0.61 8.83
CA SER A 166 15.02 -0.17 7.77
C SER A 166 14.17 -1.32 7.24
N GLY A 167 12.87 -1.38 7.60
CA GLY A 167 11.97 -2.43 7.14
C GLY A 167 11.42 -2.19 5.73
N ARG A 168 10.76 -3.19 5.15
CA ARG A 168 10.22 -3.20 3.78
C ARG A 168 9.06 -2.25 3.50
N ALA A 169 8.69 -1.38 4.44
CA ALA A 169 7.71 -0.31 4.25
C ALA A 169 6.42 -0.72 3.47
N PRO A 170 5.68 -1.75 3.90
CA PRO A 170 4.53 -2.30 3.15
C PRO A 170 3.48 -1.23 2.81
N TYR A 171 3.19 -0.33 3.75
CA TYR A 171 2.23 0.76 3.55
C TYR A 171 2.75 1.82 2.58
N MET A 172 4.07 1.99 2.45
CA MET A 172 4.66 2.86 1.41
C MET A 172 4.47 2.30 0.00
N TYR A 173 4.52 0.97 -0.17
CA TYR A 173 4.18 0.34 -1.45
C TYR A 173 2.72 0.57 -1.83
N ILE A 174 1.81 0.45 -0.86
CA ILE A 174 0.39 0.76 -1.06
C ILE A 174 0.20 2.22 -1.52
N LEU A 175 0.85 3.17 -0.85
CA LEU A 175 0.83 4.59 -1.24
C LEU A 175 1.40 4.79 -2.65
N ARG A 176 2.47 4.09 -3.02
CA ARG A 176 3.05 4.13 -4.37
C ARG A 176 2.08 3.62 -5.43
N TRP A 177 1.34 2.55 -5.16
CA TRP A 177 0.34 2.03 -6.10
C TRP A 177 -0.78 3.04 -6.36
N PHE A 178 -1.23 3.77 -5.33
CA PHE A 178 -2.19 4.88 -5.53
C PHE A 178 -1.66 5.97 -6.47
N GLN A 179 -0.35 6.25 -6.46
CA GLN A 179 0.24 7.24 -7.39
C GLN A 179 0.19 6.78 -8.86
N GLN A 180 0.11 5.46 -9.10
CA GLN A 180 0.17 4.85 -10.43
C GLN A 180 -1.21 4.57 -11.04
N GLN A 181 -2.25 4.55 -10.21
CA GLN A 181 -3.61 4.23 -10.63
C GLN A 181 -4.37 5.48 -11.08
N ALA A 182 -5.19 5.32 -12.11
CA ALA A 182 -6.05 6.40 -12.59
C ALA A 182 -7.19 6.69 -11.59
N THR A 183 -7.73 5.62 -11.01
CA THR A 183 -8.79 5.64 -9.99
C THR A 183 -8.23 5.85 -8.58
N TRP A 184 -9.09 6.26 -7.65
CA TRP A 184 -8.75 6.40 -6.23
C TRP A 184 -9.05 5.13 -5.43
N ALA A 185 -9.15 3.99 -6.10
CA ALA A 185 -9.41 2.69 -5.51
C ALA A 185 -8.46 1.67 -6.13
N ILE A 186 -7.84 0.85 -5.28
CA ILE A 186 -6.88 -0.16 -5.72
C ILE A 186 -7.32 -1.54 -5.24
N SER A 187 -7.32 -2.51 -6.15
CA SER A 187 -7.39 -3.93 -5.81
C SER A 187 -6.01 -4.37 -5.32
N LEU A 188 -5.87 -4.63 -4.01
CA LEU A 188 -4.60 -5.08 -3.45
C LEU A 188 -4.14 -6.42 -4.06
N PRO A 189 -5.02 -7.42 -4.31
CA PRO A 189 -4.63 -8.65 -5.00
C PRO A 189 -4.06 -8.40 -6.40
N GLU A 190 -4.71 -7.52 -7.18
CA GLU A 190 -4.26 -7.19 -8.53
C GLU A 190 -2.95 -6.40 -8.52
N ALA A 191 -2.84 -5.39 -7.65
CA ALA A 191 -1.63 -4.60 -7.48
C ALA A 191 -0.43 -5.47 -7.07
N MET A 192 -0.62 -6.42 -6.14
CA MET A 192 0.39 -7.42 -5.78
C MET A 192 0.76 -8.35 -6.94
N THR A 193 -0.18 -8.62 -7.85
CA THR A 193 0.10 -9.44 -9.04
C THR A 193 0.99 -8.68 -10.02
N LEU A 194 0.72 -7.39 -10.21
CA LEU A 194 1.46 -6.50 -11.11
C LEU A 194 2.80 -6.01 -10.55
N ASP A 195 2.99 -6.05 -9.22
CA ASP A 195 4.23 -5.66 -8.54
C ASP A 195 4.79 -6.81 -7.67
N PRO A 196 5.56 -7.74 -8.28
CA PRO A 196 6.14 -8.88 -7.57
C PRO A 196 7.06 -8.49 -6.41
N VAL A 197 7.73 -7.34 -6.48
CA VAL A 197 8.68 -6.88 -5.45
C VAL A 197 7.94 -6.44 -4.21
N ALA A 198 6.85 -5.69 -4.38
CA ALA A 198 5.98 -5.27 -3.28
C ALA A 198 5.13 -6.41 -2.71
N ARG A 199 4.83 -7.45 -3.50
CA ARG A 199 3.95 -8.57 -3.14
C ARG A 199 4.28 -9.18 -1.77
N ALA A 200 5.54 -9.54 -1.55
CA ALA A 200 5.94 -10.19 -0.30
C ALA A 200 5.85 -9.26 0.92
N SER A 201 5.99 -7.95 0.73
CA SER A 201 5.83 -6.95 1.80
C SER A 201 4.35 -6.76 2.15
N VAL A 202 3.51 -6.55 1.13
CA VAL A 202 2.09 -6.24 1.32
C VAL A 202 1.27 -7.48 1.70
N SER A 203 1.63 -8.68 1.20
CA SER A 203 0.89 -9.90 1.51
C SER A 203 0.85 -10.22 3.00
N VAL A 204 1.92 -9.90 3.75
CA VAL A 204 1.97 -10.13 5.20
C VAL A 204 1.02 -9.21 5.96
N VAL A 205 1.01 -7.92 5.64
CA VAL A 205 0.10 -6.99 6.34
C VAL A 205 -1.37 -7.25 6.00
N LEU A 206 -1.64 -7.83 4.83
CA LEU A 206 -2.99 -8.23 4.43
C LEU A 206 -3.43 -9.53 5.13
N LYS A 207 -2.63 -10.61 5.01
CA LYS A 207 -2.95 -11.93 5.59
C LYS A 207 -3.08 -11.90 7.11
N ASN A 208 -2.24 -11.13 7.79
CA ASN A 208 -2.25 -11.05 9.25
C ASN A 208 -3.27 -10.02 9.78
N GLY A 209 -4.09 -9.40 8.92
CA GLY A 209 -5.11 -8.41 9.31
C GLY A 209 -4.54 -7.08 9.81
N TYR A 210 -3.24 -6.83 9.64
CA TYR A 210 -2.59 -5.60 10.10
C TYR A 210 -3.05 -4.37 9.32
N LEU A 211 -3.32 -4.51 8.02
CA LEU A 211 -3.88 -3.42 7.22
C LEU A 211 -5.31 -3.09 7.67
N ALA A 212 -6.17 -4.10 7.85
CA ALA A 212 -7.54 -3.89 8.32
C ALA A 212 -7.56 -3.19 9.69
N LYS A 213 -6.72 -3.64 10.63
CA LYS A 213 -6.56 -3.02 11.95
C LYS A 213 -6.08 -1.56 11.85
N LEU A 214 -5.16 -1.27 10.94
CA LEU A 214 -4.65 0.09 10.75
C LEU A 214 -5.71 1.02 10.16
N VAL A 215 -6.48 0.54 9.18
CA VAL A 215 -7.54 1.32 8.51
C VAL A 215 -8.76 1.50 9.40
N SER A 216 -8.97 0.66 10.42
CA SER A 216 -10.02 0.85 11.43
C SER A 216 -9.70 1.92 12.50
N ASP A 217 -8.48 2.46 12.53
CA ASP A 217 -8.14 3.60 13.40
C ASP A 217 -8.90 4.85 12.97
N GLU A 218 -9.53 5.56 13.91
CA GLU A 218 -10.46 6.67 13.64
C GLU A 218 -9.88 7.71 12.66
N GLU A 219 -8.63 8.15 12.86
CA GLU A 219 -8.01 9.15 11.98
C GLU A 219 -7.69 8.62 10.58
N ILE A 220 -7.41 7.31 10.45
CA ILE A 220 -7.06 6.69 9.16
C ILE A 220 -8.32 6.31 8.40
N ALA A 221 -9.37 5.86 9.11
CA ALA A 221 -10.68 5.53 8.56
C ALA A 221 -11.34 6.72 7.87
N ASP A 222 -11.02 7.96 8.29
CA ASP A 222 -11.47 9.19 7.64
C ASP A 222 -10.93 9.39 6.22
N ILE A 223 -9.84 8.70 5.86
CA ILE A 223 -9.14 8.94 4.59
C ILE A 223 -8.92 7.68 3.74
N PHE A 224 -8.97 6.51 4.36
CA PHE A 224 -8.82 5.23 3.69
C PHE A 224 -9.96 4.29 4.09
N HIS A 225 -10.56 3.64 3.11
CA HIS A 225 -11.60 2.64 3.33
C HIS A 225 -11.17 1.31 2.71
N LEU A 226 -11.16 0.26 3.53
CA LEU A 226 -10.83 -1.10 3.09
C LEU A 226 -12.12 -1.93 3.05
N ASP A 227 -12.40 -2.50 1.88
CA ASP A 227 -13.42 -3.53 1.72
C ASP A 227 -12.83 -4.90 2.13
N PRO A 228 -13.34 -5.53 3.21
CA PRO A 228 -12.74 -6.75 3.76
C PRO A 228 -13.01 -8.00 2.90
N VAL A 229 -13.99 -7.97 2.01
CA VAL A 229 -14.35 -9.11 1.16
C VAL A 229 -13.50 -9.10 -0.12
N THR A 230 -13.44 -7.94 -0.77
CA THR A 230 -12.76 -7.78 -2.06
C THR A 230 -11.30 -7.33 -1.94
N ASN A 231 -10.85 -6.94 -0.74
CA ASN A 231 -9.52 -6.36 -0.48
C ASN A 231 -9.22 -5.15 -1.37
N VAL A 232 -10.23 -4.33 -1.61
CA VAL A 232 -10.09 -3.05 -2.30
C VAL A 232 -9.92 -1.94 -1.27
N LEU A 233 -8.84 -1.17 -1.43
CA LEU A 233 -8.55 0.00 -0.61
C LEU A 233 -8.84 1.26 -1.43
N SER A 234 -9.64 2.19 -0.90
CA SER A 234 -10.03 3.41 -1.59
C SER A 234 -9.79 4.68 -0.76
N ILE A 235 -9.58 5.79 -1.47
CA ILE A 235 -9.54 7.15 -0.95
C ILE A 235 -10.83 7.84 -1.41
N GLU A 236 -11.58 8.42 -0.48
CA GLU A 236 -12.81 9.16 -0.79
C GLU A 236 -12.56 10.66 -0.98
N ASP A 237 -11.56 11.24 -0.30
CA ASP A 237 -11.22 12.67 -0.43
C ASP A 237 -10.36 12.94 -1.69
N PRO A 238 -10.89 13.66 -2.72
CA PRO A 238 -10.13 13.97 -3.92
C PRO A 238 -8.91 14.87 -3.65
N GLN A 239 -8.93 15.68 -2.59
CA GLN A 239 -7.77 16.48 -2.17
C GLN A 239 -6.63 15.58 -1.72
N LEU A 240 -6.92 14.53 -0.96
CA LEU A 240 -5.92 13.58 -0.52
C LEU A 240 -5.34 12.82 -1.73
N ALA A 241 -6.21 12.36 -2.63
CA ALA A 241 -5.77 11.69 -3.85
C ALA A 241 -4.82 12.59 -4.68
N PHE A 242 -5.15 13.87 -4.84
CA PHE A 242 -4.30 14.84 -5.52
C PHE A 242 -2.98 15.08 -4.77
N TYR A 243 -3.03 15.25 -3.44
CA TYR A 243 -1.84 15.44 -2.62
C TYR A 243 -0.90 14.23 -2.73
N LEU A 244 -1.42 13.03 -2.55
CA LEU A 244 -0.66 11.78 -2.60
C LEU A 244 -0.04 11.56 -3.99
N ARG A 245 -0.79 11.77 -5.08
CA ARG A 245 -0.27 11.62 -6.46
C ARG A 245 0.91 12.54 -6.76
N ASN A 246 0.99 13.68 -6.08
CA ASN A 246 2.02 14.69 -6.29
C ASN A 246 3.08 14.74 -5.19
N LEU A 247 3.00 13.84 -4.21
CA LEU A 247 3.98 13.71 -3.14
C LEU A 247 5.26 13.06 -3.68
N ASP A 248 6.42 13.67 -3.41
CA ASP A 248 7.71 13.00 -3.60
C ASP A 248 7.87 11.92 -2.52
N LEU A 249 7.35 10.73 -2.82
CA LEU A 249 7.26 9.63 -1.87
C LEU A 249 8.65 9.19 -1.35
N PRO A 250 9.72 9.10 -2.17
CA PRO A 250 11.07 8.86 -1.67
C PRO A 250 11.60 9.96 -0.73
N ALA A 251 11.46 11.25 -1.08
CA ALA A 251 11.95 12.32 -0.22
C ALA A 251 11.15 12.40 1.09
N TRP A 252 9.83 12.24 1.01
CA TRP A 252 8.95 12.22 2.16
C TRP A 252 9.20 11.02 3.08
N GLY A 253 9.41 9.82 2.51
CA GLY A 253 9.74 8.64 3.31
C GLY A 253 11.02 8.82 4.14
N ARG A 254 12.06 9.47 3.57
CA ARG A 254 13.28 9.83 4.33
C ARG A 254 12.97 10.80 5.46
N LYS A 255 12.13 11.82 5.20
CA LYS A 255 11.68 12.79 6.21
C LYS A 255 10.99 12.12 7.39
N ILE A 256 10.17 11.10 7.14
CA ILE A 256 9.46 10.36 8.19
C ILE A 256 10.26 9.18 8.77
N GLY A 257 11.57 9.11 8.50
CA GLY A 257 12.52 8.24 9.19
C GLY A 257 12.83 6.90 8.52
N PHE A 258 12.39 6.66 7.29
CA PHE A 258 12.84 5.48 6.53
C PHE A 258 14.30 5.66 6.09
N ARG A 259 15.18 4.70 6.45
CA ARG A 259 16.62 4.69 6.14
C ARG A 259 16.91 4.11 4.76
N LYS A 260 16.14 3.10 4.34
CA LYS A 260 16.17 2.52 2.99
C LYS A 260 14.75 2.56 2.43
N ILE A 261 14.54 3.33 1.37
CA ILE A 261 13.35 3.19 0.50
C ILE A 261 13.85 2.61 -0.80
N ASN A 262 14.44 1.42 -0.71
CA ASN A 262 14.76 0.63 -1.88
C ASN A 262 13.66 -0.42 -1.99
N PHE A 263 12.75 -0.16 -2.93
CA PHE A 263 11.65 -1.04 -3.26
C PHE A 263 12.13 -2.31 -4.00
N THR A 264 13.23 -2.94 -3.57
CA THR A 264 14.00 -3.92 -4.37
C THR A 264 14.13 -5.30 -3.72
N THR A 265 13.88 -5.45 -2.42
CA THR A 265 14.03 -6.73 -1.70
C THR A 265 12.66 -7.35 -1.39
N THR A 266 12.53 -8.65 -1.68
CA THR A 266 11.32 -9.45 -1.48
C THR A 266 11.23 -9.94 -0.02
N TYR A 267 12.36 -10.34 0.57
CA TYR A 267 12.44 -10.97 1.90
C TYR A 267 13.32 -10.16 2.87
N ASP A 268 12.94 -10.11 4.16
CA ASP A 268 13.77 -9.50 5.20
C ASP A 268 14.96 -10.44 5.53
N VAL A 269 14.67 -11.74 5.59
CA VAL A 269 15.62 -12.80 5.90
C VAL A 269 15.43 -13.97 4.94
N ALA A 270 16.51 -14.57 4.45
CA ALA A 270 16.48 -15.88 3.81
C ALA A 270 17.17 -16.93 4.69
N LEU A 271 16.50 -18.06 4.95
CA LEU A 271 17.09 -19.16 5.71
C LEU A 271 17.84 -20.11 4.78
N SER A 272 19.12 -20.29 5.04
CA SER A 272 19.97 -21.29 4.38
C SER A 272 20.40 -22.33 5.39
N PHE A 273 19.96 -23.59 5.22
CA PHE A 273 20.15 -24.68 6.18
C PHE A 273 20.32 -26.03 5.45
N ALA A 274 20.92 -27.03 6.09
CA ALA A 274 20.96 -28.40 5.55
C ALA A 274 19.63 -29.13 5.87
N GLY A 275 19.30 -30.19 5.13
CA GLY A 275 17.99 -30.86 5.31
C GLY A 275 17.78 -31.42 6.73
N GLU A 276 18.88 -31.77 7.39
CA GLU A 276 18.96 -32.32 8.73
C GLU A 276 18.64 -31.28 9.82
N ASP A 277 18.87 -29.98 9.55
CA ASP A 277 18.60 -28.87 10.47
C ASP A 277 17.17 -28.29 10.29
N ARG A 278 16.36 -28.91 9.43
CA ARG A 278 15.03 -28.41 9.04
C ARG A 278 14.13 -28.09 10.23
N ARG A 279 14.13 -28.97 11.25
CA ARG A 279 13.29 -28.79 12.44
C ARG A 279 13.59 -27.47 13.17
N PHE A 280 14.86 -27.09 13.24
CA PHE A 280 15.25 -25.80 13.83
C PHE A 280 14.94 -24.64 12.88
N ALA A 281 15.18 -24.79 11.57
CA ALA A 281 14.87 -23.77 10.58
C ALA A 281 13.38 -23.41 10.54
N GLU A 282 12.49 -24.39 10.64
CA GLU A 282 11.04 -24.21 10.67
C GLU A 282 10.58 -23.47 11.94
N ALA A 283 11.06 -23.90 13.12
CA ALA A 283 10.77 -23.21 14.37
C ALA A 283 11.27 -21.76 14.36
N LEU A 284 12.48 -21.52 13.81
CA LEU A 284 13.02 -20.16 13.67
C LEU A 284 12.20 -19.30 12.70
N LYS A 285 11.76 -19.89 11.58
CA LYS A 285 10.90 -19.23 10.60
C LYS A 285 9.59 -18.78 11.22
N GLU A 286 8.90 -19.66 11.95
CA GLU A 286 7.62 -19.33 12.60
C GLU A 286 7.78 -18.18 13.59
N GLN A 287 8.81 -18.23 14.43
CA GLN A 287 9.08 -17.18 15.41
C GLN A 287 9.45 -15.84 14.76
N LEU A 288 10.21 -15.86 13.66
CA LEU A 288 10.51 -14.67 12.89
C LEU A 288 9.25 -14.08 12.23
N GLU A 289 8.37 -14.91 11.68
CA GLU A 289 7.10 -14.48 11.10
C GLU A 289 6.13 -13.89 12.14
N GLU A 290 6.06 -14.49 13.35
CA GLU A 290 5.32 -13.93 14.50
C GLU A 290 5.85 -12.55 14.91
N LEU A 291 7.17 -12.35 14.81
CA LEU A 291 7.81 -11.05 14.99
C LEU A 291 7.66 -10.13 13.77
N GLY A 292 6.89 -10.50 12.74
CA GLY A 292 6.62 -9.70 11.55
C GLY A 292 7.80 -9.56 10.60
N VAL A 293 8.76 -10.50 10.64
CA VAL A 293 9.86 -10.61 9.67
C VAL A 293 9.40 -11.52 8.53
N VAL A 294 9.60 -11.12 7.28
CA VAL A 294 9.32 -12.01 6.14
C VAL A 294 10.53 -12.86 5.82
N VAL A 295 10.30 -14.16 5.91
CA VAL A 295 11.31 -15.17 5.80
C VAL A 295 11.14 -15.91 4.48
N PHE A 296 12.21 -15.95 3.68
CA PHE A 296 12.31 -16.93 2.60
C PHE A 296 12.63 -18.30 3.20
N TYR A 297 11.75 -19.27 2.90
CA TYR A 297 11.85 -20.67 3.31
C TYR A 297 11.52 -21.57 2.13
N ASP A 298 12.38 -22.56 1.85
CA ASP A 298 12.34 -23.37 0.63
C ASP A 298 11.02 -24.14 0.44
N LEU A 299 10.39 -24.62 1.52
CA LEU A 299 9.11 -25.32 1.45
C LEU A 299 7.92 -24.41 1.11
N ASN A 300 7.98 -23.12 1.43
CA ASN A 300 6.88 -22.18 1.13
C ASN A 300 6.73 -21.94 -0.39
N GLU A 301 7.75 -22.30 -1.18
CA GLU A 301 7.83 -22.05 -2.61
C GLU A 301 7.76 -23.33 -3.45
N GLN A 302 7.39 -24.49 -2.87
CA GLN A 302 7.38 -25.80 -3.56
C GLN A 302 6.63 -25.80 -4.90
N ALA A 303 5.49 -25.09 -4.97
CA ALA A 303 4.72 -24.98 -6.21
C ALA A 303 5.46 -24.17 -7.29
N ARG A 304 6.27 -23.17 -6.90
CA ARG A 304 7.08 -22.33 -7.80
C ARG A 304 8.40 -22.97 -8.18
N ILE A 305 8.88 -23.91 -7.38
CA ILE A 305 10.14 -24.64 -7.60
C ILE A 305 9.95 -25.86 -8.53
N LEU A 306 8.71 -26.31 -8.73
CA LEU A 306 8.43 -27.53 -9.48
C LEU A 306 8.78 -27.38 -10.97
N GLY A 307 9.83 -28.06 -11.41
CA GLY A 307 10.34 -27.99 -12.79
C GLY A 307 11.39 -26.91 -13.03
N GLU A 308 11.73 -26.12 -12.01
CA GLU A 308 12.75 -25.08 -12.08
C GLU A 308 14.15 -25.59 -11.71
N ASP A 309 15.17 -24.94 -12.26
CA ASP A 309 16.56 -25.13 -11.83
C ASP A 309 16.76 -24.47 -10.45
N LEU A 310 16.92 -25.30 -9.41
CA LEU A 310 17.05 -24.86 -8.02
C LEU A 310 18.18 -23.84 -7.82
N GLU A 311 19.30 -23.99 -8.54
CA GLU A 311 20.43 -23.09 -8.42
C GLU A 311 20.12 -21.71 -9.03
N LYS A 312 19.40 -21.68 -10.14
CA LYS A 312 18.96 -20.42 -10.76
C LYS A 312 17.83 -19.75 -9.98
N PHE A 313 16.92 -20.52 -9.40
CA PHE A 313 15.79 -19.99 -8.65
C PHE A 313 16.25 -19.35 -7.33
N PHE A 314 17.06 -20.06 -6.55
CA PHE A 314 17.47 -19.57 -5.24
C PHE A 314 18.57 -18.48 -5.31
N GLY A 315 19.25 -18.31 -6.45
CA GLY A 315 20.48 -17.51 -6.55
C GLY A 315 20.21 -16.02 -6.32
N PRO A 316 19.30 -15.44 -7.12
CA PRO A 316 18.84 -14.06 -6.93
C PRO A 316 18.34 -13.79 -5.52
N ILE A 317 17.69 -14.78 -4.88
CA ILE A 317 17.13 -14.62 -3.53
C ILE A 317 18.23 -14.39 -2.49
N TYR A 318 19.26 -15.23 -2.48
CA TYR A 318 20.38 -15.09 -1.53
C TYR A 318 21.32 -13.95 -1.90
N GLU A 319 21.41 -13.58 -3.18
CA GLU A 319 22.30 -12.51 -3.66
C GLU A 319 21.70 -11.11 -3.48
N ALA A 320 20.41 -10.93 -3.77
CA ALA A 320 19.81 -9.61 -3.93
C ALA A 320 18.38 -9.46 -3.39
N GLU A 321 17.54 -10.51 -3.38
CA GLU A 321 16.12 -10.35 -2.98
C GLU A 321 15.89 -10.46 -1.47
N ALA A 322 16.86 -10.92 -0.68
CA ALA A 322 16.82 -10.89 0.77
C ALA A 322 17.75 -9.81 1.35
N ASP A 323 17.30 -9.09 2.38
CA ASP A 323 18.13 -8.11 3.09
C ASP A 323 19.22 -8.79 3.93
N TYR A 324 18.88 -9.88 4.62
CA TYR A 324 19.81 -10.72 5.36
C TYR A 324 19.71 -12.19 4.95
N VAL A 325 20.82 -12.93 5.04
CA VAL A 325 20.84 -14.38 4.88
C VAL A 325 21.23 -15.00 6.22
N VAL A 326 20.32 -15.74 6.83
CA VAL A 326 20.59 -16.50 8.07
C VAL A 326 21.05 -17.89 7.67
N VAL A 327 22.24 -18.25 8.13
CA VAL A 327 22.94 -19.46 7.72
C VAL A 327 23.03 -20.40 8.91
N ILE A 328 22.26 -21.48 8.88
CA ILE A 328 22.23 -22.49 9.94
C ILE A 328 23.31 -23.53 9.64
N LEU A 329 24.41 -23.43 10.39
CA LEU A 329 25.62 -24.23 10.24
C LEU A 329 25.53 -25.50 11.09
N GLY A 330 24.85 -26.52 10.58
CA GLY A 330 24.83 -27.88 11.14
C GLY A 330 25.95 -28.79 10.60
N PRO A 331 26.08 -30.03 11.11
CA PRO A 331 27.17 -30.95 10.77
C PRO A 331 27.25 -31.33 9.28
N THR A 332 26.12 -31.34 8.58
CA THR A 332 26.02 -31.66 7.15
C THR A 332 26.02 -30.41 6.27
N TYR A 333 26.10 -29.22 6.88
CA TYR A 333 26.13 -27.96 6.16
C TYR A 333 27.39 -27.88 5.29
N GLY A 334 27.23 -27.55 4.01
CA GLY A 334 28.32 -27.51 3.03
C GLY A 334 28.57 -28.81 2.26
N GLN A 335 28.17 -29.99 2.74
CA GLN A 335 28.41 -31.24 1.99
C GLN A 335 27.66 -31.31 0.64
N LYS A 336 26.59 -30.53 0.47
CA LYS A 336 25.76 -30.48 -0.75
C LYS A 336 25.51 -29.07 -1.30
N ARG A 337 25.86 -28.01 -0.58
CA ARG A 337 25.45 -26.61 -0.88
C ARG A 337 26.59 -25.58 -0.93
N TRP A 338 27.84 -26.03 -0.76
CA TRP A 338 29.01 -25.15 -0.59
C TRP A 338 29.30 -24.25 -1.80
N THR A 339 28.85 -24.61 -3.00
CA THR A 339 29.11 -23.87 -4.25
C THR A 339 28.63 -22.42 -4.29
N ARG A 340 27.74 -21.99 -3.38
CA ARG A 340 27.18 -20.61 -3.38
C ARG A 340 27.83 -19.67 -2.39
N PHE A 341 28.48 -20.20 -1.36
CA PHE A 341 29.19 -19.42 -0.34
C PHE A 341 30.48 -18.81 -0.87
N GLU A 342 31.04 -19.41 -1.92
CA GLU A 342 32.29 -19.00 -2.55
C GLU A 342 32.06 -17.99 -3.70
N SER A 343 30.83 -17.55 -3.94
CA SER A 343 30.60 -16.47 -4.90
C SER A 343 31.11 -15.14 -4.33
N ASP A 344 31.79 -14.35 -5.17
CA ASP A 344 32.28 -13.01 -4.81
C ASP A 344 31.18 -12.11 -4.21
N ILE A 345 29.91 -12.37 -4.56
CA ILE A 345 28.74 -11.63 -4.06
C ILE A 345 28.44 -12.05 -2.62
N PHE A 346 28.45 -13.35 -2.31
CA PHE A 346 28.20 -13.84 -0.97
C PHE A 346 29.31 -13.41 0.00
N GLU A 347 30.57 -13.47 -0.42
CA GLU A 347 31.70 -12.98 0.40
C GLU A 347 31.58 -11.48 0.70
N LYS A 348 31.19 -10.65 -0.29
CA LYS A 348 30.89 -9.23 -0.06
C LYS A 348 29.74 -9.01 0.91
N ARG A 349 28.66 -9.79 0.82
CA ARG A 349 27.53 -9.70 1.75
C ARG A 349 27.91 -10.13 3.16
N PHE A 350 28.74 -11.16 3.27
CA PHE A 350 29.33 -11.59 4.54
C PHE A 350 30.15 -10.45 5.14
N ASP A 351 30.95 -9.75 4.33
CA ASP A 351 31.76 -8.61 4.77
C ASP A 351 30.93 -7.41 5.24
N MET A 352 29.83 -7.12 4.53
CA MET A 352 28.85 -6.08 4.88
C MET A 352 28.00 -6.44 6.12
N GLY A 353 28.14 -7.64 6.68
CA GLY A 353 27.35 -8.10 7.83
C GLY A 353 25.88 -8.38 7.51
N HIS A 354 25.59 -8.71 6.25
CA HIS A 354 24.27 -9.13 5.77
C HIS A 354 24.08 -10.65 5.81
N VAL A 355 25.08 -11.39 6.30
CA VAL A 355 25.01 -12.82 6.55
C VAL A 355 25.11 -13.06 8.05
N ILE A 356 24.14 -13.78 8.61
CA ILE A 356 24.02 -14.05 10.05
C ILE A 356 24.27 -15.55 10.28
N PRO A 357 25.42 -15.96 10.81
CA PRO A 357 25.68 -17.36 11.11
C PRO A 357 24.94 -17.80 12.38
N VAL A 358 24.36 -19.00 12.32
CA VAL A 358 23.74 -19.70 13.44
C VAL A 358 24.41 -21.06 13.58
N TRP A 359 25.33 -21.20 14.54
CA TRP A 359 26.14 -22.40 14.70
C TRP A 359 25.44 -23.47 15.52
N SER A 360 25.43 -24.70 15.01
CA SER A 360 25.06 -25.86 15.82
C SER A 360 26.21 -26.23 16.75
N LYS A 361 25.94 -26.45 18.04
CA LYS A 361 26.93 -27.01 18.98
C LYS A 361 27.44 -28.40 18.59
N ALA A 362 26.69 -29.12 17.75
CA ALA A 362 27.14 -30.40 17.21
C ALA A 362 28.32 -30.25 16.23
N VAL A 363 28.66 -29.03 15.80
CA VAL A 363 29.82 -28.74 14.94
C VAL A 363 30.98 -28.26 15.80
N PRO A 364 32.11 -28.99 15.83
CA PRO A 364 33.30 -28.58 16.58
C PRO A 364 33.83 -27.23 16.09
N GLU A 365 34.29 -26.41 17.03
CA GLU A 365 34.95 -25.15 16.69
C GLU A 365 36.28 -25.46 15.99
N THR A 366 36.45 -24.99 14.75
CA THR A 366 37.73 -25.08 14.05
C THR A 366 38.37 -23.69 13.99
N VAL A 367 39.69 -23.65 14.20
CA VAL A 367 40.49 -22.40 14.26
C VAL A 367 40.49 -21.62 12.93
N TRP A 368 40.06 -22.27 11.83
CA TRP A 368 40.07 -21.74 10.47
C TRP A 368 38.68 -21.40 9.91
N ASP A 369 37.64 -21.44 10.74
CA ASP A 369 36.29 -21.10 10.31
C ASP A 369 36.10 -19.58 10.20
N LYS A 370 36.17 -19.07 8.95
CA LYS A 370 35.93 -17.66 8.64
C LYS A 370 34.59 -17.15 9.21
N SER A 371 33.57 -18.01 9.34
CA SER A 371 32.27 -17.60 9.87
C SER A 371 32.36 -17.12 11.32
N ARG A 372 33.24 -17.75 12.12
CA ARG A 372 33.44 -17.47 13.56
C ARG A 372 34.25 -16.20 13.85
N THR A 373 34.72 -15.51 12.81
CA THR A 373 35.33 -14.17 12.93
C THR A 373 34.28 -13.05 13.11
N ARG A 374 32.98 -13.39 13.03
CA ARG A 374 31.84 -12.47 13.16
C ARG A 374 30.94 -12.88 14.34
N GLY A 375 30.11 -11.95 14.81
CA GLY A 375 29.04 -12.26 15.76
C GLY A 375 27.90 -13.04 15.10
N GLY A 376 27.32 -13.99 15.83
CA GLY A 376 26.21 -14.83 15.40
C GLY A 376 25.55 -15.52 16.59
N CYS A 377 24.59 -16.40 16.32
CA CYS A 377 23.87 -17.13 17.35
C CYS A 377 24.34 -18.59 17.42
N VAL A 378 24.14 -19.25 18.57
CA VAL A 378 24.45 -20.67 18.73
C VAL A 378 23.18 -21.41 19.14
N PHE A 379 22.92 -22.56 18.53
CA PHE A 379 21.85 -23.46 18.96
C PHE A 379 22.40 -24.86 19.28
N ASP A 380 21.74 -25.52 20.21
CA ASP A 380 22.05 -26.88 20.66
C ASP A 380 20.93 -27.83 20.22
N PRO A 381 21.18 -28.72 19.25
CA PRO A 381 20.19 -29.68 18.77
C PRO A 381 19.71 -30.66 19.85
N ALA A 382 20.46 -30.84 20.94
CA ALA A 382 20.10 -31.74 22.03
C ALA A 382 19.19 -31.09 23.08
N GLN A 383 18.96 -29.77 23.00
CA GLN A 383 18.10 -29.02 23.90
C GLN A 383 16.78 -28.64 23.23
N ASP A 384 15.92 -27.94 23.96
CA ASP A 384 14.64 -27.45 23.46
C ASP A 384 14.86 -26.47 22.30
N ILE A 385 14.54 -26.93 21.08
CA ILE A 385 14.70 -26.19 19.84
C ILE A 385 13.76 -24.99 19.77
N GLU A 386 12.53 -25.12 20.27
CA GLU A 386 11.51 -24.06 20.18
C GLU A 386 11.91 -22.88 21.06
N LYS A 387 12.33 -23.17 22.30
CA LYS A 387 12.80 -22.12 23.22
C LYS A 387 14.02 -21.37 22.69
N GLN A 388 14.94 -22.09 22.03
CA GLN A 388 16.12 -21.48 21.42
C GLN A 388 15.75 -20.66 20.18
N ALA A 389 14.83 -21.14 19.35
CA ALA A 389 14.34 -20.44 18.18
C ALA A 389 13.70 -19.08 18.55
N ILE A 390 12.92 -19.01 19.63
CA ILE A 390 12.35 -17.74 20.16
C ILE A 390 13.47 -16.73 20.43
N SER A 391 14.45 -17.11 21.26
CA SER A 391 15.54 -16.21 21.65
C SER A 391 16.38 -15.74 20.46
N ILE A 392 16.63 -16.63 19.50
CA ILE A 392 17.43 -16.32 18.30
C ILE A 392 16.62 -15.44 17.33
N ALA A 393 15.32 -15.69 17.17
CA ALA A 393 14.43 -14.86 16.37
C ALA A 393 14.36 -13.42 16.90
N GLU A 394 14.35 -13.22 18.23
CA GLU A 394 14.37 -11.90 18.84
C GLU A 394 15.67 -11.12 18.55
N GLU A 395 16.84 -11.79 18.59
CA GLU A 395 18.12 -11.18 18.21
C GLU A 395 18.16 -10.79 16.73
N ILE A 396 17.77 -11.72 15.85
CA ILE A 396 17.74 -11.48 14.40
C ILE A 396 16.75 -10.35 14.09
N SER A 397 15.56 -10.34 14.70
CA SER A 397 14.55 -9.30 14.50
C SER A 397 15.04 -7.91 14.92
N ARG A 398 15.80 -7.80 16.02
CA ARG A 398 16.45 -6.55 16.44
C ARG A 398 17.49 -6.07 15.42
N LYS A 399 18.31 -6.99 14.91
CA LYS A 399 19.32 -6.69 13.87
C LYS A 399 18.67 -6.22 12.56
N VAL A 400 17.64 -6.92 12.11
CA VAL A 400 16.85 -6.59 10.90
C VAL A 400 16.16 -5.23 11.06
N SER A 401 15.61 -4.95 12.24
CA SER A 401 14.92 -3.68 12.53
C SER A 401 15.87 -2.48 12.63
N GLY A 402 17.16 -2.73 12.93
CA GLY A 402 18.19 -1.70 13.07
C GLY A 402 18.24 -1.04 14.46
N ASP A 403 17.64 -1.68 15.46
CA ASP A 403 17.49 -1.17 16.84
C ASP A 403 18.76 -1.33 17.71
N GLY A 404 19.84 -1.88 17.14
CA GLY A 404 21.10 -2.15 17.85
C GLY A 404 22.15 -1.04 17.83
N TRP A 405 21.84 0.15 17.27
CA TRP A 405 22.73 1.31 17.27
C TRP A 405 22.09 2.47 18.03
N SER A 406 21.85 2.26 19.33
CA SER A 406 21.63 3.32 20.31
C SER A 406 22.79 3.27 21.31
N SER A 407 23.87 3.98 20.97
CA SER A 407 24.94 4.36 21.89
C SER A 407 25.44 5.72 21.47
#